data_AF-A0AAW6E4R7-F1
#
_entry.id   AF-A0AAW6E4R7-F1
#
_cell.length_a   1.000
_cell.length_b   1.000
_cell.length_c   1.000
_cell.angle_alpha   90.00
_cell.angle_beta   90.00
_cell.angle_gamma   90.00
#
_symmetry.space_group_name_H-M   'P 1'
#
loop_
_entity.id
_entity.type
_entity.pdbx_description
1 polymer ?
#
loop_
_entity_poly.entity_id
_entity_poly.type
_entity_poly.pdbx_seq_one_letter_code
_entity_poly.pdbx_strand_id
1 'polypeptide(L)' 'MTANSIKSSKAFSVFIVSANNRIVPLQTAIDHNDPVAERESYTAEKCLLYIALTRAQKQAYITCYGKKSEFI' A
#
# COMPACT_ATOMS: atom_id res chain seq x y z
N MET A 1 8.18 9.97 -4.49
CA MET A 1 7.20 10.32 -3.43
C MET A 1 6.80 9.01 -2.76
N THR A 2 7.20 8.76 -1.51
CA THR A 2 6.91 7.52 -0.77
C THR A 2 5.48 7.53 -0.23
N ALA A 3 4.85 6.37 0.00
CA ALA A 3 3.43 6.25 0.39
C ALA A 3 3.03 7.11 1.60
N ASN A 4 3.95 7.35 2.54
CA ASN A 4 3.75 8.22 3.71
C ASN A 4 3.55 9.72 3.38
N SER A 5 3.98 10.20 2.21
CA SER A 5 3.94 11.63 1.85
C SER A 5 2.63 12.06 1.17
N ILE A 6 1.68 11.15 0.98
CA ILE A 6 0.49 11.38 0.15
C ILE A 6 -0.60 12.21 0.89
N LYS A 7 -0.36 12.63 2.14
CA LYS A 7 -1.40 13.25 2.99
C LYS A 7 -2.02 14.56 2.48
N SER A 8 -1.44 15.28 1.50
CA SER A 8 -1.94 16.61 1.11
C SER A 8 -2.17 16.88 -0.39
N SER A 9 -1.87 15.98 -1.33
CA SER A 9 -1.96 16.31 -2.77
C SER A 9 -2.83 15.31 -3.54
N LYS A 10 -3.83 15.81 -4.28
CA LYS A 10 -4.63 15.02 -5.21
C LYS A 10 -3.86 14.90 -6.53
N ALA A 11 -3.58 13.68 -6.97
CA ALA A 11 -2.80 13.42 -8.17
C ALA A 11 -3.70 13.08 -9.36
N PHE A 12 -3.36 13.59 -10.54
CA PHE A 12 -4.09 13.28 -11.78
C PHE A 12 -4.01 11.78 -12.13
N SER A 13 -2.85 11.16 -11.89
CA SER A 13 -2.64 9.72 -12.03
C SER A 13 -1.68 9.22 -10.95
N VAL A 14 -1.96 8.02 -10.41
CA VAL A 14 -1.15 7.39 -9.36
C VAL A 14 -0.50 6.14 -9.91
N PHE A 15 0.79 5.96 -9.66
CA PHE A 15 1.54 4.77 -10.04
C PHE A 15 2.08 4.10 -8.78
N ILE A 16 1.55 2.91 -8.48
CA ILE A 16 2.04 2.05 -7.42
C ILE A 16 2.95 1.02 -8.06
N VAL A 17 4.25 1.21 -7.87
CA VAL A 17 5.29 0.36 -8.46
C VAL A 17 5.75 -0.69 -7.46
N SER A 18 6.15 -1.85 -7.98
CA SER A 18 6.73 -2.95 -7.19
C SER A 18 5.79 -3.48 -6.10
N ALA A 19 4.49 -3.59 -6.40
CA ALA A 19 3.49 -4.14 -5.49
C ALA A 19 3.57 -5.68 -5.39
N ASN A 20 4.73 -6.13 -4.91
CA ASN A 20 5.12 -7.52 -4.80
C ASN A 20 4.84 -8.04 -3.40
N ASN A 21 4.81 -9.36 -3.27
CA ASN A 21 4.77 -10.01 -1.96
C ASN A 21 5.94 -9.52 -1.08
N ARG A 22 5.64 -9.21 0.20
CA ARG A 22 6.56 -8.62 1.20
C ARG A 22 6.94 -7.14 1.02
N ILE A 23 6.62 -6.53 -0.12
CA ILE A 23 6.75 -5.08 -0.33
C ILE A 23 5.42 -4.40 -0.01
N VAL A 24 4.31 -5.05 -0.37
CA VAL A 24 2.96 -4.67 0.01
C VAL A 24 2.28 -5.96 0.51
N PRO A 25 1.92 -6.08 1.80
CA PRO A 25 2.33 -5.21 2.91
C PRO A 25 3.83 -5.27 3.15
N LEU A 26 4.39 -4.17 3.65
CA LEU A 26 5.79 -4.13 4.07
C LEU A 26 5.95 -4.96 5.35
N GLN A 27 6.72 -6.05 5.31
CA GLN A 27 6.85 -6.94 6.48
C GLN A 27 7.43 -6.26 7.71
N THR A 28 8.31 -5.28 7.56
CA THR A 28 8.86 -4.52 8.70
C THR A 28 7.85 -3.58 9.34
N ALA A 29 6.72 -3.29 8.69
CA ALA A 29 5.64 -2.47 9.23
C ALA A 29 4.57 -3.31 9.95
N ILE A 30 4.65 -4.64 9.86
CA ILE A 30 3.76 -5.57 10.54
C ILE A 30 4.32 -5.85 11.93
N ASP A 31 3.58 -5.48 12.96
CA ASP A 31 3.91 -5.83 14.33
C ASP A 31 3.46 -7.27 14.62
N HIS A 32 4.42 -8.18 14.79
CA HIS A 32 4.15 -9.59 15.10
C HIS A 32 4.13 -9.90 16.60
N ASN A 33 4.21 -8.88 17.47
CA ASN A 33 4.32 -9.08 18.91
C ASN A 33 2.98 -9.44 19.58
N ASP A 34 1.86 -9.00 19.00
CA ASP A 34 0.50 -9.32 19.46
C ASP A 34 -0.42 -9.60 18.25
N PRO A 35 -1.29 -10.64 18.30
CA PRO A 35 -2.21 -10.95 17.22
C PRO A 35 -3.23 -9.82 16.89
N VAL A 36 -3.53 -8.94 17.84
CA VAL A 36 -4.33 -7.72 17.62
C VAL A 36 -3.50 -6.68 16.87
N ALA A 37 -2.29 -6.38 17.35
CA ALA A 37 -1.38 -5.43 16.71
C ALA A 37 -1.05 -5.84 15.26
N GLU A 38 -0.83 -7.14 15.02
CA GLU A 38 -0.60 -7.69 13.69
C GLU A 38 -1.76 -7.38 12.75
N ARG A 39 -3.00 -7.69 13.18
CA ARG A 39 -4.20 -7.41 12.38
C ARG A 39 -4.38 -5.92 12.12
N GLU A 40 -4.08 -5.07 13.09
CA GLU A 40 -4.13 -3.62 12.93
C GLU A 40 -3.09 -3.14 11.93
N SER A 41 -1.84 -3.61 11.98
CA SER A 41 -0.80 -3.28 11.01
C SER A 41 -1.19 -3.72 9.59
N TYR A 42 -1.70 -4.95 9.44
CA TYR A 42 -2.20 -5.43 8.14
C TYR A 42 -3.36 -4.56 7.62
N THR A 43 -4.26 -4.13 8.50
CA THR A 43 -5.38 -3.26 8.14
C THR A 43 -4.90 -1.86 7.77
N ALA A 44 -3.92 -1.33 8.48
CA ALA A 44 -3.30 -0.03 8.19
C ALA A 44 -2.64 -0.02 6.81
N GLU A 45 -1.88 -1.06 6.47
CA GLU A 45 -1.23 -1.20 5.15
C GLU A 45 -2.27 -1.31 4.01
N LYS A 46 -3.35 -2.07 4.22
CA LYS A 46 -4.48 -2.12 3.26
C LYS A 46 -5.15 -0.76 3.10
N CYS A 47 -5.39 -0.05 4.19
CA CYS A 47 -5.94 1.30 4.16
C CYS A 47 -5.01 2.28 3.44
N LEU A 48 -3.69 2.18 3.64
CA LEU A 48 -2.72 3.02 2.95
C LEU A 48 -2.77 2.81 1.43
N LEU A 49 -2.83 1.55 1.00
CA LEU A 49 -3.00 1.19 -0.42
C LEU A 49 -4.33 1.73 -0.98
N TYR A 50 -5.43 1.54 -0.26
CA TYR A 50 -6.75 2.04 -0.64
C TYR A 50 -6.78 3.57 -0.77
N ILE A 51 -6.20 4.28 0.19
CA ILE A 51 -6.12 5.75 0.17
C ILE A 51 -5.23 6.22 -0.98
N ALA A 52 -4.13 5.52 -1.28
CA ALA A 52 -3.29 5.86 -2.42
C ALA A 52 -4.05 5.72 -3.75
N LEU A 53 -4.85 4.64 -3.90
CA LEU A 53 -5.65 4.40 -5.10
C LEU A 53 -6.81 5.38 -5.26
N THR A 54 -7.56 5.65 -4.19
CA THR A 54 -8.71 6.57 -4.20
C THR A 54 -8.31 8.05 -4.36
N ARG A 55 -7.03 8.38 -4.20
CA ARG A 55 -6.49 9.71 -4.52
C ARG A 55 -6.23 9.93 -6.00
N ALA A 56 -6.23 8.89 -6.84
CA ALA A 56 -6.11 9.03 -8.27
C ALA A 56 -7.39 9.65 -8.86
N GLN A 57 -7.27 10.80 -9.53
CA GLN A 57 -8.44 11.47 -10.11
C GLN A 57 -8.92 10.83 -11.43
N LYS A 58 -8.00 10.34 -12.26
CA LYS A 58 -8.33 9.68 -13.53
C LYS A 58 -8.01 8.20 -13.55
N GLN A 59 -6.75 7.86 -13.26
CA GLN A 59 -6.24 6.50 -13.44
C GLN A 59 -5.22 6.14 -12.37
N ALA A 60 -5.30 4.90 -11.89
CA ALA A 60 -4.31 4.31 -11.01
C ALA A 60 -3.70 3.09 -11.71
N TYR A 61 -2.38 3.02 -11.74
CA TYR A 61 -1.64 1.90 -12.28
C TYR A 61 -0.93 1.18 -11.14
N ILE A 62 -1.10 -0.13 -11.08
CA ILE A 62 -0.39 -0.98 -10.13
C ILE A 62 0.49 -1.92 -10.93
N THR A 63 1.80 -1.87 -10.69
CA THR A 63 2.77 -2.76 -11.34
C THR A 63 3.45 -3.63 -10.31
N CYS A 64 3.58 -4.91 -10.64
CA CYS A 64 4.33 -5.89 -9.86
C CYS A 64 5.37 -6.56 -10.76
N TYR A 65 6.46 -7.01 -10.15
CA TYR A 65 7.48 -7.82 -10.81
C TYR A 65 7.69 -9.11 -10.03
N GLY A 66 7.53 -10.27 -10.68
CA GLY A 66 7.60 -11.57 -10.02
C GLY A 66 6.33 -11.89 -9.23
N LYS A 67 6.46 -12.23 -7.93
CA LYS A 67 5.32 -12.66 -7.11
C LYS A 67 4.47 -11.46 -6.66
N LYS A 68 3.23 -11.43 -7.12
CA LYS A 68 2.22 -10.42 -6.78
C LYS A 68 1.96 -10.38 -5.26
N SER A 69 1.68 -9.18 -4.75
CA SER A 69 1.19 -8.96 -3.38
C SER A 69 -0.13 -9.69 -3.13
N GLU A 70 -0.35 -10.14 -1.89
CA GLU A 70 -1.63 -10.71 -1.45
C GLU A 70 -2.77 -9.69 -1.41
N PHE A 71 -2.46 -8.39 -1.51
CA PHE A 71 -3.46 -7.33 -1.50
C PHE A 71 -4.03 -7.01 -2.88
N ILE A 72 -3.51 -7.63 -3.95
CA ILE A 72 -3.87 -7.34 -5.34
C ILE A 72 -4.28 -8.63 -6.03
#